data_AF-A0A7S1R0V9-F1
#
_entry.id   AF-A0A7S1R0V9-F1
#
_cell.length_a   1.000
_cell.length_b   1.000
_cell.length_c   1.000
_cell.angle_alpha   90.00
_cell.angle_beta   90.00
_cell.angle_gamma   90.00
#
_symmetry.space_group_name_H-M   'P 1'
#
loop_
_entity.id
_entity.type
_entity.pdbx_description
1 polymer ?
#
loop_
_entity_poly.entity_id
_entity_poly.type
_entity_poly.pdbx_seq_one_letter_code
_entity_poly.pdbx_strand_id
1 'polypeptide(L)'
;GALRADQETGGTTVGKTRGPWVPPEAPLAERTLSTQRPSQELDRVEVWWTHIQRAADSKPAGVGDVVERACRDLAKHPQTYNDRRHLRIWVRHASVQSRPDQVLCLAEETGIGVKHSLLYEALANELERQRRFLAAEAA
;
A
#
# COMPACT_ATOMS: atom_id res chain seq x y z
N GLY A 1 12.52 73.93 -49.55
CA GLY A 1 13.52 74.66 -48.77
C GLY A 1 12.93 74.98 -47.42
N ALA A 2 13.75 74.90 -46.36
CA ALA A 2 13.53 75.51 -45.03
C ALA A 2 12.25 75.04 -44.28
N LEU A 3 12.18 74.90 -42.96
CA LEU A 3 13.10 75.15 -41.87
C LEU A 3 12.56 74.34 -40.67
N ARG A 4 13.46 74.00 -39.75
CA ARG A 4 13.22 73.45 -38.41
C ARG A 4 12.17 74.19 -37.59
N ALA A 5 11.54 73.46 -36.68
CA ALA A 5 11.36 73.74 -35.24
C ALA A 5 10.26 72.76 -34.73
N ASP A 6 10.25 72.20 -33.54
CA ASP A 6 11.17 72.14 -32.41
C ASP A 6 10.71 70.96 -31.54
N GLN A 7 11.60 70.58 -30.62
CA GLN A 7 11.49 69.81 -29.37
C GLN A 7 10.08 69.34 -28.92
N GLU A 8 9.88 68.16 -28.35
CA GLU A 8 10.37 67.76 -27.03
C GLU A 8 10.31 66.24 -26.77
N THR A 9 11.14 65.85 -25.80
CA THR A 9 11.42 64.58 -25.14
C THR A 9 10.33 63.52 -24.98
N GLY A 10 10.74 62.26 -25.12
CA GLY A 10 10.04 61.12 -24.52
C GLY A 10 10.62 59.75 -24.83
N GLY A 11 11.41 59.20 -23.90
CA GLY A 11 11.38 57.77 -23.58
C GLY A 11 12.23 56.81 -24.42
N THR A 12 13.49 56.66 -24.04
CA THR A 12 14.36 55.53 -24.41
C THR A 12 13.92 54.25 -23.69
N THR A 13 13.65 53.17 -24.42
CA THR A 13 13.82 51.79 -23.90
C THR A 13 14.06 50.81 -25.05
N VAL A 14 15.32 50.41 -25.26
CA VAL A 14 15.77 49.16 -25.91
C VAL A 14 17.19 48.96 -25.35
N GLY A 15 17.51 47.95 -24.54
CA GLY A 15 17.39 46.52 -24.84
C GLY A 15 18.70 46.04 -25.48
N LYS A 16 19.62 45.44 -24.72
CA LYS A 16 20.70 44.58 -25.24
C LYS A 16 21.38 43.74 -24.15
N THR A 17 20.96 42.47 -24.11
CA THR A 17 21.80 41.25 -23.99
C THR A 17 23.00 41.23 -23.04
N ARG A 18 22.83 40.56 -21.90
CA ARG A 18 23.86 39.73 -21.27
C ARG A 18 23.24 38.35 -21.03
N GLY A 19 23.88 37.29 -21.50
CA GLY A 19 23.47 35.91 -21.19
C GLY A 19 23.45 35.68 -19.68
N PRO A 20 22.68 34.70 -19.17
CA PRO A 20 22.57 34.50 -17.73
C PRO A 20 23.94 34.12 -17.15
N TRP A 21 24.42 35.01 -16.28
CA TRP A 21 25.49 34.79 -15.32
C TRP A 21 25.16 33.58 -14.44
N VAL A 22 26.03 32.57 -14.41
CA VAL A 22 25.90 31.42 -13.49
C VAL A 22 26.77 31.70 -12.26
N PRO A 23 26.20 31.91 -11.06
CA PRO A 23 26.98 32.09 -9.85
C PRO A 23 27.65 30.77 -9.44
N PRO A 24 28.91 30.78 -8.95
CA PRO A 24 29.48 29.63 -8.28
C PRO A 24 28.87 29.54 -6.88
N GLU A 25 28.25 28.39 -6.60
CA GLU A 25 27.78 27.96 -5.29
C GLU A 25 26.52 28.65 -4.75
N ALA A 26 25.37 28.14 -5.20
CA ALA A 26 24.14 28.13 -4.40
C ALA A 26 23.82 26.67 -3.99
N PRO A 27 23.44 26.44 -2.73
CA PRO A 27 23.50 25.14 -2.07
C PRO A 27 22.48 24.16 -2.65
N LEU A 28 22.83 22.87 -2.54
CA LEU A 28 22.05 21.67 -2.87
C LEU A 28 20.62 21.69 -2.31
N ALA A 29 19.74 22.49 -2.88
CA ALA A 29 18.29 22.36 -2.75
C ALA A 29 17.77 21.77 -4.06
N GLU A 30 16.80 20.87 -3.97
CA GLU A 30 16.05 20.30 -5.11
C GLU A 30 16.67 19.07 -5.82
N ARG A 31 17.37 18.23 -5.07
CA ARG A 31 17.31 16.78 -5.31
C ARG A 31 16.78 16.04 -4.08
N THR A 32 15.64 16.48 -3.58
CA THR A 32 14.77 15.63 -2.76
C THR A 32 14.02 14.65 -3.67
N LEU A 33 14.77 13.77 -4.35
CA LEU A 33 14.26 12.43 -4.56
C LEU A 33 14.21 11.78 -3.17
N SER A 34 13.16 12.12 -2.44
CA SER A 34 12.65 11.29 -1.35
C SER A 34 12.17 10.00 -2.00
N THR A 35 13.13 9.17 -2.41
CA THR A 35 12.95 7.74 -2.47
C THR A 35 12.69 7.37 -1.03
N GLN A 36 11.41 7.44 -0.64
CA GLN A 36 10.94 6.76 0.55
C GLN A 36 11.36 5.32 0.35
N ARG A 37 12.46 4.91 1.01
CA ARG A 37 12.70 3.51 1.27
C ARG A 37 11.40 3.05 1.93
N PRO A 38 10.65 2.09 1.37
CA PRO A 38 9.58 1.48 2.13
C PRO A 38 10.24 1.05 3.43
N SER A 39 9.77 1.64 4.54
CA SER A 39 10.23 1.34 5.90
C SER A 39 10.43 -0.17 5.96
N GLN A 40 11.55 -0.68 6.45
CA GLN A 40 11.85 -2.12 6.38
C GLN A 40 10.75 -3.02 6.99
N GLU A 41 9.83 -2.45 7.77
CA GLU A 41 8.63 -3.08 8.31
C GLU A 41 7.46 -3.20 7.32
N LEU A 42 7.41 -2.36 6.27
CA LEU A 42 6.29 -2.22 5.32
C LEU A 42 6.12 -3.38 4.36
N ASP A 43 7.06 -4.34 4.29
CA ASP A 43 6.84 -5.49 3.41
C ASP A 43 7.11 -6.85 4.04
N ARG A 44 6.93 -6.93 5.37
CA ARG A 44 6.81 -8.24 6.04
C ARG A 44 5.71 -9.08 5.40
N VAL A 45 4.60 -8.44 5.03
CA VAL A 45 3.48 -9.11 4.34
C VAL A 45 3.92 -9.63 2.97
N GLU A 46 4.70 -8.86 2.19
CA GLU A 46 5.22 -9.32 0.89
C GLU A 46 6.25 -10.43 1.02
N VAL A 47 7.12 -10.37 2.03
CA VAL A 47 8.07 -11.46 2.32
C VAL A 47 7.31 -12.76 2.55
N TRP A 48 6.27 -12.74 3.38
CA TRP A 48 5.42 -13.90 3.61
C TRP A 48 4.66 -14.30 2.36
N TRP A 49 4.09 -13.35 1.62
CA TRP A 49 3.35 -13.61 0.39
C TRP A 49 4.22 -14.32 -0.66
N THR A 50 5.40 -13.77 -0.94
CA THR A 50 6.41 -14.36 -1.84
C THR A 50 6.84 -15.74 -1.34
N HIS A 51 7.04 -15.91 -0.04
CA HIS A 51 7.43 -17.20 0.54
C HIS A 51 6.34 -18.26 0.37
N ILE A 52 5.07 -17.89 0.59
CA ILE A 52 3.91 -18.78 0.38
C ILE A 52 3.78 -19.17 -1.09
N GLN A 53 3.98 -18.23 -2.03
CA GLN A 53 3.95 -18.53 -3.46
C GLN A 53 5.03 -19.55 -3.84
N ARG A 54 6.29 -19.31 -3.45
CA ARG A 54 7.40 -20.25 -3.70
C ARG A 54 7.15 -21.62 -3.09
N ALA A 55 6.59 -21.67 -1.87
CA ALA A 55 6.25 -22.91 -1.22
C ALA A 55 5.13 -23.67 -1.96
N ALA A 56 4.13 -22.96 -2.48
CA ALA A 56 3.07 -23.55 -3.30
C ALA A 56 3.61 -24.16 -4.60
N ASP A 57 4.56 -23.48 -5.24
CA ASP A 57 5.19 -23.94 -6.49
C ASP A 57 6.10 -25.16 -6.26
N SER A 58 6.83 -25.19 -5.14
CA SER A 58 7.82 -26.24 -4.87
C SER A 58 7.22 -27.48 -4.18
N LYS A 59 6.30 -27.29 -3.24
CA LYS A 59 5.71 -28.36 -2.42
C LYS A 59 4.27 -28.00 -1.99
N PRO A 60 3.27 -28.21 -2.86
CA PRO A 60 1.91 -27.79 -2.59
C PRO A 60 1.30 -28.45 -1.33
N ALA A 61 1.65 -29.71 -1.05
CA ALA A 61 1.16 -30.42 0.13
C ALA A 61 1.62 -29.81 1.48
N GLY A 62 2.72 -29.04 1.49
CA GLY A 62 3.26 -28.41 2.71
C GLY A 62 2.93 -26.92 2.85
N VAL A 63 2.14 -26.36 1.94
CA VAL A 63 1.86 -24.91 1.95
C VAL A 63 1.02 -24.48 3.14
N GLY A 64 0.19 -25.39 3.69
CA GLY A 64 -0.65 -25.13 4.87
C GLY A 64 0.17 -24.67 6.08
N ASP A 65 1.24 -25.40 6.39
CA ASP A 65 2.14 -25.08 7.51
C ASP A 65 2.82 -23.71 7.33
N VAL A 66 3.17 -23.37 6.09
CA VAL A 66 3.78 -22.08 5.76
C VAL A 66 2.78 -20.94 5.97
N VAL A 67 1.54 -21.14 5.52
CA VAL A 67 0.45 -20.18 5.69
C VAL A 67 0.11 -19.98 7.17
N GLU A 68 0.04 -21.05 7.96
CA GLU A 68 -0.22 -20.96 9.40
C GLU A 68 0.89 -20.19 10.13
N ARG A 69 2.17 -20.43 9.76
CA ARG A 69 3.30 -19.66 10.31
C ARG A 69 3.22 -18.18 9.93
N ALA A 70 2.81 -17.87 8.70
CA ALA A 70 2.62 -16.50 8.25
C ALA A 70 1.53 -15.78 9.07
N CYS A 71 0.37 -16.43 9.28
CA CYS A 71 -0.69 -15.89 10.14
C CYS A 71 -0.19 -15.59 11.56
N ARG A 72 0.51 -16.55 12.17
CA ARG A 72 1.04 -16.39 13.55
C ARG A 72 2.10 -15.29 13.67
N ASP A 73 2.94 -15.11 12.66
CA ASP A 73 3.94 -14.03 12.67
C ASP A 73 3.28 -12.67 12.44
N LEU A 74 2.46 -12.53 11.39
CA LEU A 74 1.81 -11.28 11.03
C LEU A 74 0.80 -10.79 12.09
N ALA A 75 0.17 -11.71 12.83
CA ALA A 75 -0.68 -11.37 13.97
C ALA A 75 0.06 -10.62 15.10
N LYS A 76 1.40 -10.70 15.17
CA LYS A 76 2.20 -9.96 16.16
C LYS A 76 2.45 -8.51 15.73
N HIS A 77 1.97 -8.11 14.56
CA HIS A 77 2.31 -6.86 13.90
C HIS A 77 1.04 -6.06 13.54
N PRO A 78 0.47 -5.30 14.50
CA PRO A 78 -0.75 -4.51 14.32
C PRO A 78 -0.73 -3.57 13.10
N GLN A 79 0.45 -3.09 12.71
CA GLN A 79 0.63 -2.24 11.53
C GLN A 79 0.22 -2.93 10.22
N THR A 80 0.15 -4.26 10.20
CA THR A 80 -0.24 -5.06 9.03
C THR A 80 -1.71 -5.46 9.02
N TYR A 81 -2.48 -5.16 10.07
CA TYR A 81 -3.86 -5.65 10.23
C TYR A 81 -4.81 -5.17 9.13
N ASN A 82 -4.55 -3.97 8.60
CA ASN A 82 -5.33 -3.39 7.52
C ASN A 82 -4.70 -3.63 6.14
N ASP A 83 -3.70 -4.49 6.00
CA ASP A 83 -3.18 -4.90 4.69
C ASP A 83 -4.09 -5.99 4.09
N ARG A 84 -4.63 -5.75 2.89
CA ARG A 84 -5.48 -6.72 2.17
C ARG A 84 -4.76 -8.05 1.92
N ARG A 85 -3.45 -8.04 1.68
CA ARG A 85 -2.65 -9.26 1.47
C ARG A 85 -2.58 -10.08 2.74
N HIS A 86 -2.42 -9.45 3.90
CA HIS A 86 -2.45 -10.13 5.19
C HIS A 86 -3.79 -10.82 5.41
N LEU A 87 -4.91 -10.12 5.19
CA LEU A 87 -6.24 -10.73 5.28
C LEU A 87 -6.42 -11.89 4.28
N ARG A 88 -5.91 -11.78 3.04
CA ARG A 88 -5.95 -12.89 2.07
C ARG A 88 -5.20 -14.13 2.54
N ILE A 89 -4.10 -13.96 3.27
CA ILE A 89 -3.37 -15.08 3.88
C ILE A 89 -4.25 -15.76 4.93
N TRP A 90 -4.98 -15.00 5.76
CA TRP A 90 -5.94 -15.54 6.74
C TRP A 90 -7.12 -16.26 6.09
N VAL A 91 -7.71 -15.70 5.04
CA VAL A 91 -8.79 -16.38 4.29
C VAL A 91 -8.28 -17.68 3.66
N ARG A 92 -7.07 -17.68 3.10
CA ARG A 92 -6.44 -18.90 2.59
C ARG A 92 -6.19 -19.92 3.71
N HIS A 93 -5.76 -19.46 4.89
CA HIS A 93 -5.58 -20.31 6.05
C HIS A 93 -6.90 -20.98 6.46
N ALA A 94 -7.98 -20.19 6.57
CA ALA A 94 -9.31 -20.67 6.92
C ALA A 94 -9.80 -21.77 5.96
N SER A 95 -9.60 -21.59 4.64
CA SER A 95 -10.07 -22.53 3.60
C SER A 95 -9.56 -23.97 3.72
N VAL A 96 -8.47 -24.18 4.46
CA VAL A 96 -7.87 -25.51 4.68
C VAL A 96 -8.05 -26.03 6.12
N GLN A 97 -8.69 -25.25 7.00
CA GLN A 97 -9.01 -25.69 8.36
C GLN A 97 -10.34 -26.45 8.39
N SER A 98 -10.51 -27.27 9.42
CA SER A 98 -11.77 -27.97 9.68
C SER A 98 -12.90 -27.03 10.13
N ARG A 99 -12.53 -25.90 10.75
CA ARG A 99 -13.45 -24.86 11.24
C ARG A 99 -13.06 -23.48 10.70
N PRO A 100 -13.27 -23.23 9.39
CA PRO A 100 -12.96 -21.97 8.75
C PRO A 100 -13.63 -20.76 9.42
N ASP A 101 -14.86 -20.91 9.92
CA ASP A 101 -15.59 -19.85 10.64
C ASP A 101 -14.82 -19.39 11.89
N GLN A 102 -14.25 -20.33 12.66
CA GLN A 102 -13.47 -19.98 13.85
C GLN A 102 -12.19 -19.21 13.53
N VAL A 103 -11.54 -19.53 12.41
CA VAL A 103 -10.33 -18.82 11.96
C VAL A 103 -10.66 -17.38 11.58
N LEU A 104 -11.79 -17.17 10.90
CA LEU A 104 -12.25 -15.85 10.48
C LEU A 104 -12.75 -15.02 11.68
N CYS A 105 -13.48 -15.62 12.62
CA CYS A 105 -13.82 -14.98 13.88
C CYS A 105 -12.58 -14.59 14.70
N LEU A 106 -11.56 -15.45 14.76
CA LEU A 106 -10.30 -15.10 15.42
C LEU A 106 -9.62 -13.90 14.74
N ALA A 107 -9.63 -13.83 13.41
CA ALA A 107 -9.11 -12.67 12.69
C ALA A 107 -9.88 -11.40 13.04
N GLU A 108 -11.22 -11.47 13.11
CA GLU A 108 -12.08 -10.37 13.53
C GLU A 108 -11.80 -9.92 14.97
N GLU A 109 -11.80 -10.85 15.93
CA GLU A 109 -11.54 -10.59 17.36
C GLU A 109 -10.18 -9.96 17.61
N THR A 110 -9.18 -10.34 16.80
CA THR A 110 -7.82 -9.78 16.86
C THR A 110 -7.67 -8.45 16.12
N GLY A 111 -8.71 -7.98 15.43
CA GLY A 111 -8.70 -6.73 14.67
C GLY A 111 -8.06 -6.82 13.29
N ILE A 112 -7.78 -8.04 12.80
CA ILE A 112 -7.16 -8.29 11.49
C ILE A 112 -8.24 -8.19 10.42
N GLY A 113 -8.09 -7.24 9.49
CA GLY A 113 -8.94 -7.16 8.32
C GLY A 113 -10.34 -6.57 8.56
N VAL A 114 -10.67 -6.10 9.77
CA VAL A 114 -11.99 -5.55 10.14
C VAL A 114 -12.41 -4.32 9.32
N LYS A 115 -11.49 -3.69 8.59
CA LYS A 115 -11.79 -2.57 7.66
C LYS A 115 -12.07 -3.03 6.24
N HIS A 116 -12.00 -4.33 5.94
CA HIS A 116 -12.14 -4.88 4.60
C HIS A 116 -13.36 -5.77 4.50
N SER A 117 -14.20 -5.53 3.49
CA SER A 117 -15.38 -6.35 3.21
C SER A 117 -15.04 -7.83 3.03
N LEU A 118 -13.84 -8.12 2.51
CA LEU A 118 -13.34 -9.48 2.30
C LEU A 118 -13.46 -10.38 3.55
N LEU A 119 -13.30 -9.83 4.76
CA LEU A 119 -13.41 -10.61 6.01
C LEU A 119 -14.86 -11.09 6.18
N TYR A 120 -15.80 -10.17 6.12
CA TYR A 120 -17.22 -10.41 6.34
C TYR A 120 -17.84 -11.23 5.21
N GLU A 121 -17.47 -10.97 3.96
CA GLU A 121 -17.86 -11.79 2.81
C GLU A 121 -17.38 -13.24 2.98
N ALA A 122 -16.13 -13.46 3.41
CA ALA A 122 -15.63 -14.81 3.64
C ALA A 122 -16.35 -15.51 4.80
N LEU A 123 -16.65 -14.77 5.88
CA LEU A 123 -17.34 -15.30 7.05
C LEU A 123 -18.80 -15.65 6.74
N ALA A 124 -19.54 -14.74 6.10
CA ALA A 124 -20.92 -14.96 5.68
C ALA A 124 -21.04 -16.16 4.75
N ASN A 125 -20.18 -16.25 3.71
CA ASN A 125 -20.16 -17.38 2.78
C ASN A 125 -19.94 -18.72 3.51
N GLU A 126 -19.05 -18.75 4.51
CA GLU A 126 -18.79 -19.96 5.27
C GLU A 126 -19.96 -20.33 6.19
N LEU A 127 -20.60 -19.36 6.83
CA LEU A 127 -21.78 -19.57 7.66
C LEU A 127 -22.97 -20.06 6.82
N GLU A 128 -23.17 -19.51 5.62
CA GLU A 128 -24.17 -19.99 4.65
C GLU A 128 -23.89 -21.43 4.22
N ARG A 129 -22.63 -21.78 3.93
CA ARG A 129 -22.21 -23.16 3.61
C ARG A 129 -22.55 -24.13 4.74
N GLN A 130 -22.47 -23.67 5.99
CA GLN A 130 -22.87 -24.41 7.20
C GLN A 130 -24.39 -24.36 7.48
N ARG A 131 -25.20 -23.73 6.62
CA ARG A 131 -26.65 -23.49 6.79
C ARG A 131 -27.00 -22.66 8.03
N ARG A 132 -26.08 -21.81 8.48
CA ARG A 132 -26.25 -20.90 9.63
C ARG A 132 -26.67 -19.50 9.15
N PHE A 133 -27.78 -19.42 8.42
CA PHE A 133 -28.21 -18.18 7.74
C PHE A 133 -28.38 -16.97 8.67
N LEU A 134 -28.96 -17.16 9.87
CA LEU A 134 -29.10 -16.07 10.85
C LEU A 134 -27.75 -15.51 11.31
N ALA A 135 -26.72 -16.34 11.40
CA ALA A 135 -25.38 -15.88 11.73
C ALA A 135 -24.70 -15.21 10.52
N ALA A 136 -25.01 -15.66 9.29
CA ALA A 136 -24.48 -15.07 8.08
C ALA A 136 -25.03 -13.65 7.82
N GLU A 137 -26.31 -13.40 8.11
CA GLU A 137 -26.91 -12.06 8.02
C GLU A 137 -26.34 -11.07 9.05
N ALA A 138 -25.77 -11.58 10.15
CA ALA A 138 -25.21 -10.78 11.23
C ALA A 138 -23.72 -10.49 11.07
N ALA A 139 -23.05 -11.10 10.08
CA ALA A 139 -21.65 -10.90 9.76
C ALA A 139 -21.46 -9.70 8.84
#